data_AF-A0A8S2W469-F1
#
_entry.id   AF-A0A8S2W469-F1
#
_cell.length_a   1.000
_cell.length_b   1.000
_cell.length_c   1.000
_cell.angle_alpha   90.00
_cell.angle_beta   90.00
_cell.angle_gamma   90.00
#
_symmetry.space_group_name_H-M   'P 1'
#
loop_
_entity.id
_entity.type
_entity.pdbx_description
1 polymer ?
#
loop_
_entity_poly.entity_id
_entity_poly.type
_entity_poly.pdbx_seq_one_letter_code
_entity_poly.pdbx_strand_id
1 'polypeptide(L)' 'TGEGNGRATVTYDDEDTANKAIAEYNDQHIDSINSVVRVQLAQRRIRNNDNNGRGGFQNN' A
#
# COMPACT_ATOMS: atom_id res chain seq x y z
N THR A 1 3.32 -19.98 14.13
CA THR A 1 3.13 -19.87 12.68
C THR A 1 2.36 -18.60 12.44
N GLY A 2 2.96 -17.58 11.81
CA GLY A 2 2.33 -16.28 11.67
C GLY A 2 1.16 -16.34 10.70
N GLU A 3 -0.04 -16.04 11.18
CA GLU A 3 -1.23 -15.87 10.35
C GLU A 3 -0.97 -14.74 9.35
N GLY A 4 -1.02 -15.04 8.05
CA GLY A 4 -0.84 -14.02 7.02
C GLY A 4 -1.94 -12.98 7.18
N ASN A 5 -1.59 -11.70 7.32
CA ASN A 5 -2.53 -10.59 7.55
C ASN A 5 -3.42 -10.26 6.33
N GLY A 6 -3.63 -11.21 5.40
CA GLY A 6 -4.41 -11.02 4.18
C GLY A 6 -3.85 -9.95 3.23
N ARG A 7 -2.58 -9.57 3.38
CA ARG A 7 -1.93 -8.51 2.60
C ARG A 7 -0.59 -8.97 2.05
N ALA A 8 -0.39 -8.76 0.74
CA ALA A 8 0.88 -8.95 0.06
C ALA A 8 1.36 -7.62 -0.55
N THR A 9 2.64 -7.55 -0.90
CA THR A 9 3.20 -6.45 -1.69
C THR A 9 4.10 -7.08 -2.74
N VAL A 10 3.85 -6.73 -4.00
CA VAL A 10 4.61 -7.22 -5.14
C VAL A 10 5.33 -6.02 -5.75
N THR A 11 6.62 -6.20 -6.02
CA THR A 11 7.46 -5.18 -6.66
C THR A 11 7.61 -5.54 -8.13
N TYR A 12 7.38 -4.57 -9.00
CA TYR A 12 7.62 -4.66 -10.43
C TYR A 12 8.74 -3.68 -10.79
N ASP A 13 9.55 -4.03 -11.79
CA ASP A 13 10.60 -3.16 -12.31
C ASP A 13 10.03 -1.97 -13.10
N ASP A 14 8.88 -2.15 -13.74
CA ASP A 14 8.23 -1.16 -14.61
C ASP A 14 6.86 -0.73 -14.09
N GLU A 15 6.60 0.59 -14.15
CA GLU A 15 5.32 1.19 -13.77
C GLU A 15 4.16 0.72 -14.66
N ASP A 16 4.40 0.58 -15.96
CA ASP A 16 3.38 0.12 -16.92
C ASP A 16 2.91 -1.30 -16.59
N THR A 17 3.85 -2.19 -16.25
CA THR A 17 3.54 -3.57 -15.82
C THR A 17 2.74 -3.59 -14.52
N ALA A 18 3.09 -2.73 -13.55
CA ALA A 18 2.33 -2.62 -12.31
C ALA A 18 0.89 -2.13 -12.56
N ASN A 19 0.69 -1.15 -13.44
CA ASN A 19 -0.63 -0.64 -13.81
C ASN A 19 -1.48 -1.69 -14.54
N LYS A 20 -0.88 -2.44 -15.47
CA LYS A 20 -1.56 -3.56 -16.14
C LYS A 20 -1.97 -4.65 -15.16
N ALA A 21 -1.10 -5.01 -14.22
CA ALA A 21 -1.42 -5.97 -13.18
C ALA A 21 -2.58 -5.48 -12.28
N ILE A 22 -2.60 -4.19 -11.91
CA ILE A 22 -3.73 -3.62 -11.18
C ILE A 22 -5.02 -3.74 -11.99
N ALA A 23 -5.00 -3.36 -13.27
CA ALA A 23 -6.19 -3.44 -14.12
C ALA A 23 -6.71 -4.87 -14.31
N GLU A 24 -5.81 -5.86 -14.36
CA GLU A 24 -6.15 -7.26 -14.57
C GLU A 24 -6.68 -7.95 -13.30
N TYR A 25 -6.01 -7.71 -12.16
CA TYR A 25 -6.26 -8.45 -10.92
C TYR A 25 -7.13 -7.71 -9.91
N ASN A 26 -7.33 -6.39 -10.06
CA ASN A 26 -8.20 -5.67 -9.14
C ASN A 26 -9.65 -6.16 -9.25
N ASP A 27 -10.26 -6.43 -8.09
CA ASP A 27 -11.61 -6.99 -7.95
C ASP A 27 -11.80 -8.38 -8.55
N GLN A 28 -10.70 -9.12 -8.83
CA GLN A 28 -10.81 -10.52 -9.20
C GLN A 28 -11.14 -11.42 -8.01
N HIS A 29 -12.02 -12.39 -8.27
CA HIS A 29 -12.33 -13.47 -7.34
C HIS A 29 -11.26 -14.55 -7.45
N ILE A 30 -10.60 -14.88 -6.35
CA ILE A 30 -9.64 -15.99 -6.29
C ILE A 30 -10.33 -17.19 -5.64
N ASP A 31 -10.65 -18.19 -6.45
CA ASP A 31 -11.37 -19.40 -6.02
C ASP A 31 -10.65 -20.14 -4.89
N SER A 32 -9.32 -20.19 -4.92
CA SER A 32 -8.51 -20.89 -3.92
C SER A 32 -8.66 -20.34 -2.49
N ILE A 33 -9.06 -19.07 -2.36
CA ILE A 33 -9.32 -18.42 -1.06
C ILE A 33 -10.76 -17.92 -0.94
N ASN A 34 -11.62 -18.28 -1.91
CA ASN A 34 -13.01 -17.85 -2.05
C ASN A 34 -13.24 -16.37 -1.68
N SER A 35 -12.38 -15.49 -2.18
CA SER A 35 -12.38 -14.07 -1.81
C SER A 35 -11.99 -13.20 -2.98
N VAL A 36 -12.49 -11.96 -2.98
CA VAL A 36 -12.12 -10.93 -3.94
C VAL A 36 -10.85 -10.23 -3.47
N VAL A 37 -9.86 -10.12 -4.35
CA VAL A 37 -8.63 -9.37 -4.07
C VAL A 37 -8.75 -7.93 -4.54
N ARG A 38 -8.16 -7.03 -3.76
CA ARG A 38 -8.04 -5.61 -4.11
C ARG A 38 -6.57 -5.30 -4.35
N VAL A 39 -6.25 -4.89 -5.56
CA VAL A 39 -4.89 -4.61 -5.99
C VAL A 39 -4.77 -3.12 -6.23
N GLN A 40 -3.78 -2.49 -5.61
CA GLN A 40 -3.57 -1.05 -5.67
C GLN A 40 -2.09 -0.74 -5.60
N LEU A 41 -1.70 0.41 -6.13
CA LEU A 41 -0.33 0.91 -6.00
C LEU A 41 0.06 1.00 -4.53
N ALA A 42 1.29 0.58 -4.22
CA ALA A 42 1.82 0.66 -2.89
C ALA A 42 1.89 2.15 -2.48
N GLN A 43 0.98 2.57 -1.60
CA GLN A 43 1.07 3.89 -1.01
C GLN A 43 2.35 3.95 -0.18
N ARG A 44 3.24 4.90 -0.51
CA ARG A 44 4.30 5.29 0.41
C ARG A 44 3.60 5.62 1.72
N ARG A 45 3.88 4.87 2.79
CA ARG A 45 3.45 5.24 4.14
C ARG A 45 4.14 6.56 4.46
N ILE A 46 3.50 7.65 4.09
CA ILE A 46 3.89 8.98 4.51
C ILE A 46 3.68 8.96 6.02
N ARG A 47 4.77 8.82 6.78
CA ARG A 47 4.81 9.10 8.21
C ARG A 47 4.73 10.61 8.37
N ASN A 48 3.61 11.22 7.98
CA ASN A 48 3.32 12.62 8.34
C ASN A 48 2.90 12.62 9.81
N ASN A 49 3.89 12.44 10.67
CA ASN A 49 3.88 12.95 12.03
C ASN A 49 4.56 14.33 12.03
N ASP A 50 4.20 15.19 11.10
CA ASP A 50 4.67 16.58 11.01
C ASP A 50 3.74 17.53 11.79
N ASN A 51 3.06 17.01 12.82
CA ASN A 51 2.24 17.79 13.73
C ASN A 51 2.84 17.84 15.14
N ASN A 52 4.16 18.00 15.24
CA ASN A 52 4.81 18.49 16.47
C ASN A 52 6.20 19.10 16.26
N GLY A 53 6.40 19.76 15.12
CA GLY A 53 7.53 20.66 14.89
C GLY A 53 7.32 22.07 15.45
N ARG A 54 6.57 22.24 16.55
CA ARG A 54 6.41 23.55 17.22
C ARG A 54 7.65 23.81 18.08
N GLY A 55 8.78 23.97 17.40
CA GLY A 55 9.98 24.60 17.92
C GLY A 55 9.67 26.06 18.21
N GLY A 56 9.08 26.31 19.37
CA GLY A 56 8.92 27.64 19.93
C GLY A 56 10.23 28.11 20.54
N PHE A 57 11.17 28.55 19.69
CA PHE A 57 12.13 29.57 20.10
C PHE A 57 11.50 30.91 19.74
N GLN A 58 11.01 31.64 20.74
CA GLN A 58 10.77 33.07 20.58
C GLN A 58 11.27 33.80 21.82
N ASN A 59 12.49 34.33 21.71
CA ASN A 59 13.01 35.40 22.56
C ASN A 59 12.12 36.64 22.40
N ASN A 60 11.68 37.23 23.51
CA ASN A 60 11.99 38.61 23.90
C ASN A 60 11.27 38.96 25.22
#